data_AF-A0A5E6NSG8-F1
#
_entry.id   AF-A0A5E6NSG8-F1
#
_cell.length_a   1.000
_cell.length_b   1.000
_cell.length_c   1.000
_cell.angle_alpha   90.00
_cell.angle_beta   90.00
_cell.angle_gamma   90.00
#
_symmetry.space_group_name_H-M   'P 1'
#
loop_
_entity.id
_entity.type
_entity.pdbx_description
1 polymer ?
#
loop_
_entity_poly.entity_id
_entity_poly.type
_entity_poly.pdbx_seq_one_letter_code
_entity_poly.pdbx_strand_id
1 'polypeptide(L)'
;MITSAIQQIVNTDRTELKDFFSEVDKLHKTDEAVTAKIANNPALAKALTDPNLTPTQKQQLATELVSSVMVELGYTQAVDIKLVADSQDNRKGHYGEDNNIYLNDTNLNNTKDLATTLGHETSHAIDNQDPSINTNPQNNTSKADNEIYAQNYGDDFSDYVEFASENYGDGNLADTNNNNLGNTPAERQRNQKLVDNNNQDYAKIDKSKGKDLCSGTNCYGKATQKRFEESPVNPNTVVTIVNKKNSNSNYGNYQVRMMQDKNGKPIGYSAYNPNTGNNILMKLEELSIFKASVENNLGYNI
;
A
#
# COMPACT_ATOMS: atom_id res chain seq x y z
N MET A 1 7.89 5.05 0.87
CA MET A 1 8.79 4.30 -0.05
C MET A 1 10.03 3.70 0.62
N ILE A 2 11.19 4.38 0.74
CA ILE A 2 12.43 3.73 1.27
C ILE A 2 12.26 3.24 2.71
N THR A 3 11.79 4.12 3.60
CA THR A 3 11.53 3.77 5.00
C THR A 3 10.52 2.63 5.10
N SER A 4 9.51 2.65 4.24
CA SER A 4 8.48 1.62 4.18
C SER A 4 9.02 0.27 3.70
N ALA A 5 9.85 0.23 2.67
CA ALA A 5 10.51 -1.00 2.22
C ALA A 5 11.42 -1.58 3.33
N ILE A 6 12.13 -0.72 4.06
CA ILE A 6 12.89 -1.14 5.25
C ILE A 6 11.93 -1.67 6.31
N GLN A 7 10.80 -1.01 6.56
CA GLN A 7 9.79 -1.45 7.52
C GLN A 7 9.25 -2.85 7.18
N GLN A 8 8.98 -3.13 5.90
CA GLN A 8 8.57 -4.48 5.47
C GLN A 8 9.64 -5.52 5.79
N ILE A 9 10.91 -5.25 5.45
CA ILE A 9 12.03 -6.17 5.69
C ILE A 9 12.31 -6.37 7.19
N VAL A 10 12.12 -5.35 8.02
CA VAL A 10 12.36 -5.45 9.48
C VAL A 10 11.25 -6.23 10.16
N ASN A 11 10.01 -5.94 9.78
CA ASN A 11 8.83 -6.32 10.55
C ASN A 11 8.18 -7.60 10.06
N THR A 12 8.59 -8.12 8.90
CA THR A 12 7.99 -9.29 8.27
C THR A 12 9.06 -10.29 7.82
N ASP A 13 8.73 -11.58 7.85
CA ASP A 13 9.53 -12.65 7.25
C ASP A 13 9.20 -12.84 5.75
N ARG A 14 8.25 -12.05 5.23
CA ARG A 14 7.81 -12.06 3.82
C ARG A 14 8.84 -11.55 2.84
N THR A 15 9.70 -10.64 3.29
CA THR A 15 10.65 -9.92 2.44
C THR A 15 12.02 -9.94 3.09
N GLU A 16 13.03 -10.25 2.31
CA GLU A 16 14.41 -10.23 2.76
C GLU A 16 15.11 -8.96 2.26
N LEU A 17 16.29 -8.69 2.79
CA LEU A 17 17.08 -7.53 2.37
C LEU A 17 17.43 -7.53 0.87
N LYS A 18 17.52 -8.72 0.25
CA LYS A 18 17.74 -8.86 -1.20
C LYS A 18 16.55 -8.34 -2.01
N ASP A 19 15.36 -8.30 -1.41
CA ASP A 19 14.09 -7.86 -2.01
C ASP A 19 13.87 -6.35 -1.81
N PHE A 20 14.82 -5.62 -1.20
CA PHE A 20 14.70 -4.19 -0.95
C PHE A 20 14.34 -3.38 -2.21
N PHE A 21 15.02 -3.63 -3.34
CA PHE A 21 14.73 -2.90 -4.57
C PHE A 21 13.40 -3.28 -5.19
N SER A 22 12.95 -4.54 -5.07
CA SER A 22 11.62 -4.93 -5.54
C SER A 22 10.52 -4.34 -4.66
N GLU A 23 10.71 -4.25 -3.34
CA GLU A 23 9.76 -3.58 -2.45
C GLU A 23 9.69 -2.08 -2.70
N VAL A 24 10.84 -1.42 -2.94
CA VAL A 24 10.85 -0.01 -3.34
C VAL A 24 10.14 0.18 -4.69
N ASP A 25 10.43 -0.66 -5.69
CA ASP A 25 9.79 -0.58 -7.02
C ASP A 25 8.28 -0.79 -6.94
N LYS A 26 7.82 -1.77 -6.15
CA LYS A 26 6.40 -2.01 -5.89
C LYS A 26 5.73 -0.77 -5.28
N LEU A 27 6.31 -0.22 -4.22
CA LEU A 27 5.77 0.97 -3.55
C LEU A 27 5.78 2.21 -4.46
N HIS A 28 6.80 2.34 -5.31
CA HIS A 28 6.90 3.42 -6.29
C HIS A 28 5.81 3.35 -7.34
N LYS A 29 5.61 2.18 -7.95
CA LYS A 29 4.51 1.94 -8.90
C LYS A 29 3.15 2.19 -8.28
N THR A 30 2.95 1.79 -7.03
CA THR A 30 1.71 2.08 -6.29
C THR A 30 1.49 3.59 -6.16
N ASP A 31 2.52 4.34 -5.73
CA ASP A 31 2.46 5.81 -5.61
C ASP A 31 2.18 6.49 -6.96
N GLU A 32 2.88 6.09 -8.01
CA GLU A 32 2.68 6.61 -9.37
C GLU A 32 1.27 6.33 -9.89
N ALA A 33 0.78 5.10 -9.72
CA ALA A 33 -0.56 4.70 -10.14
C ALA A 33 -1.65 5.48 -9.41
N VAL A 34 -1.52 5.68 -8.09
CA VAL A 34 -2.47 6.46 -7.28
C VAL A 34 -2.41 7.93 -7.67
N THR A 35 -1.22 8.50 -7.74
CA THR A 35 -0.99 9.90 -8.11
C THR A 35 -1.55 10.20 -9.49
N ALA A 36 -1.21 9.39 -10.50
CA ALA A 36 -1.71 9.54 -11.86
C ALA A 36 -3.22 9.40 -11.91
N LYS A 37 -3.81 8.47 -11.14
CA LYS A 37 -5.26 8.26 -11.14
C LYS A 37 -6.01 9.45 -10.56
N ILE A 38 -5.55 10.01 -9.45
CA ILE A 38 -6.16 11.16 -8.78
C ILE A 38 -5.99 12.42 -9.64
N ALA A 39 -4.77 12.70 -10.12
CA ALA A 39 -4.47 13.88 -10.92
C ALA A 39 -5.29 13.95 -12.22
N ASN A 40 -5.54 12.81 -12.86
CA ASN A 40 -6.26 12.74 -14.12
C ASN A 40 -7.78 12.50 -13.97
N ASN A 41 -8.30 12.44 -12.75
CA ASN A 41 -9.72 12.22 -12.50
C ASN A 41 -10.29 13.20 -11.47
N PRO A 42 -10.74 14.39 -11.91
CA PRO A 42 -11.29 15.42 -11.02
C PRO A 42 -12.50 14.94 -10.20
N ALA A 43 -13.30 13.99 -10.73
CA ALA A 43 -14.43 13.44 -9.99
C ALA A 43 -13.97 12.54 -8.84
N LEU A 44 -12.92 11.73 -9.05
CA LEU A 44 -12.29 10.93 -8.00
C LEU A 44 -11.62 11.83 -6.95
N ALA A 45 -10.86 12.84 -7.39
CA ALA A 45 -10.21 13.80 -6.51
C ALA A 45 -11.20 14.49 -5.57
N LYS A 46 -12.32 14.98 -6.12
CA LYS A 46 -13.41 15.57 -5.33
C LYS A 46 -14.10 14.57 -4.42
N ALA A 47 -14.19 13.30 -4.83
CA ALA A 47 -14.80 12.29 -3.98
C ALA A 47 -13.97 12.01 -2.72
N LEU A 48 -12.64 12.06 -2.82
CA LEU A 48 -11.74 11.85 -1.66
C LEU A 48 -11.92 12.91 -0.55
N THR A 49 -12.32 14.14 -0.92
CA THR A 49 -12.53 15.26 0.00
C THR A 49 -13.98 15.38 0.49
N ASP A 50 -14.91 14.56 0.01
CA ASP A 50 -16.34 14.62 0.36
C ASP A 50 -16.71 13.64 1.50
N PRO A 51 -17.07 14.13 2.71
CA PRO A 51 -17.48 13.25 3.81
C PRO A 51 -18.86 12.60 3.61
N ASN A 52 -19.61 13.02 2.58
CA ASN A 52 -20.99 12.60 2.32
C ASN A 52 -21.12 11.66 1.11
N LEU A 53 -20.05 10.96 0.73
CA LEU A 53 -20.13 9.96 -0.33
C LEU A 53 -21.19 8.90 -0.04
N THR A 54 -21.92 8.54 -1.09
CA THR A 54 -22.85 7.42 -1.06
C THR A 54 -22.16 6.07 -1.21
N PRO A 55 -22.80 4.96 -0.79
CA PRO A 55 -22.25 3.62 -1.00
C PRO A 55 -21.75 3.34 -2.42
N THR A 56 -22.53 3.72 -3.43
CA THR A 56 -22.13 3.57 -4.84
C THR A 56 -20.86 4.38 -5.15
N GLN A 57 -20.77 5.62 -4.65
CA GLN A 57 -19.60 6.47 -4.91
C GLN A 57 -18.35 5.96 -4.18
N LYS A 58 -18.47 5.49 -2.94
CA LYS A 58 -17.34 4.90 -2.20
C LYS A 58 -16.84 3.63 -2.87
N GLN A 59 -17.75 2.76 -3.28
CA GLN A 59 -17.38 1.53 -4.00
C GLN A 59 -16.67 1.88 -5.31
N GLN A 60 -17.19 2.83 -6.08
CA GLN A 60 -16.54 3.29 -7.32
C GLN A 60 -15.16 3.89 -7.06
N LEU A 61 -15.02 4.78 -6.06
CA LEU A 61 -13.74 5.36 -5.65
C LEU A 61 -12.72 4.27 -5.34
N ALA A 62 -13.11 3.29 -4.53
CA ALA A 62 -12.24 2.19 -4.16
C ALA A 62 -11.86 1.32 -5.37
N THR A 63 -12.81 0.99 -6.25
CA THR A 63 -12.55 0.26 -7.49
C THR A 63 -11.57 0.98 -8.40
N GLU A 64 -11.71 2.29 -8.57
CA GLU A 64 -10.84 3.10 -9.44
C GLU A 64 -9.40 3.14 -8.93
N LEU A 65 -9.20 3.25 -7.61
CA LEU A 65 -7.86 3.23 -7.00
C LEU A 65 -7.21 1.85 -7.13
N VAL A 66 -7.91 0.78 -6.73
CA VAL A 66 -7.36 -0.58 -6.77
C VAL A 66 -7.05 -1.02 -8.19
N SER A 67 -7.96 -0.78 -9.13
CA SER A 67 -7.75 -1.18 -10.53
C SER A 67 -6.51 -0.49 -11.12
N SER A 68 -6.26 0.77 -10.77
CA SER A 68 -5.08 1.51 -11.22
C SER A 68 -3.79 0.85 -10.72
N VAL A 69 -3.72 0.57 -9.41
CA VAL A 69 -2.55 -0.05 -8.79
C VAL A 69 -2.31 -1.47 -9.29
N MET A 70 -3.36 -2.29 -9.38
CA MET A 70 -3.25 -3.67 -9.86
C MET A 70 -2.69 -3.70 -11.29
N VAL A 71 -3.18 -2.82 -12.18
CA VAL A 71 -2.69 -2.72 -13.56
C VAL A 71 -1.23 -2.27 -13.61
N GLU A 72 -0.86 -1.24 -12.85
CA GLU A 72 0.52 -0.71 -12.84
C GLU A 72 1.54 -1.74 -12.32
N LEU A 73 1.12 -2.56 -11.34
CA LEU A 73 1.93 -3.66 -10.82
C LEU A 73 1.96 -4.89 -11.75
N GLY A 74 1.19 -4.89 -12.85
CA GLY A 74 1.15 -5.97 -13.84
C GLY A 74 0.22 -7.12 -13.49
N TYR A 75 -0.68 -6.96 -12.52
CA TYR A 75 -1.68 -7.96 -12.14
C TYR A 75 -2.90 -7.86 -13.04
N THR A 76 -3.31 -8.99 -13.65
CA THR A 76 -4.34 -9.00 -14.69
C THR A 76 -5.69 -9.53 -14.22
N GLN A 77 -5.76 -10.22 -13.08
CA GLN A 77 -7.04 -10.70 -12.56
C GLN A 77 -7.75 -9.54 -11.85
N ALA A 78 -8.96 -9.24 -12.32
CA ALA A 78 -9.81 -8.24 -11.72
C ALA A 78 -10.19 -8.64 -10.28
N VAL A 79 -10.29 -7.64 -9.41
CA VAL A 79 -10.70 -7.78 -8.01
C VAL A 79 -11.92 -6.90 -7.83
N ASP A 80 -13.07 -7.49 -7.51
CA ASP A 80 -14.27 -6.70 -7.28
C ASP A 80 -14.25 -6.11 -5.87
N ILE A 81 -14.61 -4.84 -5.78
CA ILE A 81 -14.78 -4.15 -4.49
C ILE A 81 -16.27 -4.10 -4.16
N LYS A 82 -16.63 -4.53 -2.96
CA LYS A 82 -18.01 -4.54 -2.46
C LYS A 82 -18.10 -3.77 -1.15
N LEU A 83 -18.87 -2.68 -1.15
CA LEU A 83 -19.16 -1.96 0.08
C LEU A 83 -20.29 -2.67 0.83
N VAL A 84 -20.03 -3.07 2.07
CA VAL A 84 -20.99 -3.70 2.99
C VAL A 84 -21.28 -2.76 4.16
N ALA A 85 -22.38 -3.01 4.85
CA ALA A 85 -22.69 -2.32 6.11
C ALA A 85 -23.25 -3.35 7.10
N ASP A 86 -22.38 -3.93 7.91
CA ASP A 86 -22.74 -4.89 8.93
C ASP A 86 -22.22 -4.42 10.31
N SER A 87 -23.14 -3.94 11.14
CA SER A 87 -22.82 -3.49 12.50
C SER A 87 -22.48 -4.61 13.49
N GLN A 88 -22.77 -5.87 13.15
CA GLN A 88 -22.44 -7.02 13.99
C GLN A 88 -21.03 -7.55 13.71
N ASP A 89 -20.45 -7.15 12.60
CA ASP A 89 -19.10 -7.47 12.20
C ASP A 89 -18.17 -6.31 12.52
N ASN A 90 -17.13 -6.55 13.33
CA ASN A 90 -16.17 -5.52 13.72
C ASN A 90 -15.05 -5.33 12.69
N ARG A 91 -15.05 -6.09 11.59
CA ARG A 91 -14.08 -5.92 10.51
C ARG A 91 -14.29 -4.63 9.73
N LYS A 92 -13.21 -3.94 9.40
CA LYS A 92 -13.17 -2.81 8.46
C LYS A 92 -13.09 -3.33 7.02
N GLY A 93 -12.28 -4.37 6.80
CA GLY A 93 -12.04 -4.97 5.49
C GLY A 93 -12.04 -6.49 5.57
N HIS A 94 -12.28 -7.14 4.43
CA HIS A 94 -12.10 -8.57 4.26
C HIS A 94 -11.77 -8.90 2.80
N TYR A 95 -10.62 -9.54 2.57
CA TYR A 95 -10.32 -10.19 1.31
C TYR A 95 -10.85 -11.63 1.33
N GLY A 96 -11.85 -11.90 0.50
CA GLY A 96 -12.58 -13.16 0.45
C GLY A 96 -11.93 -14.23 -0.43
N GLU A 97 -12.24 -15.50 -0.15
CA GLU A 97 -11.83 -16.65 -0.98
C GLU A 97 -12.42 -16.63 -2.40
N ASP A 98 -13.42 -15.77 -2.63
CA ASP A 98 -14.04 -15.50 -3.92
C ASP A 98 -13.33 -14.38 -4.71
N ASN A 99 -12.13 -13.96 -4.28
CA ASN A 99 -11.30 -12.94 -4.92
C ASN A 99 -11.94 -11.54 -4.92
N ASN A 100 -12.77 -11.25 -3.91
CA ASN A 100 -13.42 -9.96 -3.71
C ASN A 100 -12.88 -9.26 -2.46
N ILE A 101 -12.80 -7.93 -2.51
CA ILE A 101 -12.54 -7.09 -1.34
C ILE A 101 -13.87 -6.56 -0.82
N TYR A 102 -14.16 -6.85 0.44
CA TYR A 102 -15.31 -6.32 1.15
C TYR A 102 -14.87 -5.21 2.09
N LEU A 103 -15.50 -4.05 2.01
CA LEU A 103 -15.25 -2.90 2.87
C LEU A 103 -16.49 -2.62 3.72
N ASN A 104 -16.37 -2.71 5.05
CA ASN A 104 -17.50 -2.47 5.95
C ASN A 104 -17.59 -1.01 6.34
N ASP A 105 -18.47 -0.29 5.67
CA ASP A 105 -18.67 1.15 5.82
C ASP A 105 -19.04 1.55 7.25
N THR A 106 -19.69 0.65 7.99
CA THR A 106 -20.06 0.86 9.40
C THR A 106 -18.84 1.12 10.30
N ASN A 107 -17.68 0.60 9.92
CA ASN A 107 -16.45 0.65 10.72
C ASN A 107 -15.37 1.57 10.13
N LEU A 108 -15.67 2.27 9.03
CA LEU A 108 -14.77 3.22 8.39
C LEU A 108 -15.14 4.64 8.82
N ASN A 109 -14.22 5.36 9.47
CA ASN A 109 -14.58 6.63 10.11
C ASN A 109 -14.36 7.86 9.24
N ASN A 110 -13.52 7.76 8.20
CA ASN A 110 -13.12 8.85 7.34
C ASN A 110 -12.46 8.31 6.06
N THR A 111 -12.06 9.19 5.13
CA THR A 111 -11.46 8.76 3.85
C THR A 111 -10.08 8.14 4.05
N LYS A 112 -9.29 8.57 5.04
CA LYS A 112 -7.99 7.95 5.34
C LYS A 112 -8.16 6.51 5.82
N ASP A 113 -9.09 6.27 6.74
CA ASP A 113 -9.49 4.94 7.22
C ASP A 113 -9.92 4.01 6.07
N LEU A 114 -10.71 4.54 5.12
CA LEU A 114 -11.11 3.83 3.90
C LEU A 114 -9.88 3.46 3.05
N ALA A 115 -8.98 4.42 2.79
CA ALA A 115 -7.78 4.19 1.98
C ALA A 115 -6.83 3.18 2.64
N THR A 116 -6.61 3.27 3.95
CA THR A 116 -5.78 2.32 4.70
C THR A 116 -6.36 0.91 4.62
N THR A 117 -7.67 0.78 4.84
CA THR A 117 -8.37 -0.52 4.76
C THR A 117 -8.31 -1.09 3.35
N LEU A 118 -8.55 -0.26 2.34
CA LEU A 118 -8.47 -0.66 0.94
C LEU A 118 -7.08 -1.13 0.56
N GLY A 119 -6.04 -0.39 0.94
CA GLY A 119 -4.65 -0.76 0.69
C GLY A 119 -4.28 -2.10 1.34
N HIS A 120 -4.69 -2.30 2.60
CA HIS A 120 -4.50 -3.56 3.31
C HIS A 120 -5.11 -4.75 2.54
N GLU A 121 -6.39 -4.68 2.19
CA GLU A 121 -7.05 -5.78 1.47
C GLU A 121 -6.52 -5.94 0.04
N THR A 122 -6.05 -4.84 -0.58
CA THR A 122 -5.38 -4.87 -1.89
C THR A 122 -4.05 -5.64 -1.81
N SER A 123 -3.30 -5.52 -0.72
CA SER A 123 -2.09 -6.32 -0.50
C SER A 123 -2.41 -7.81 -0.52
N HIS A 124 -3.54 -8.23 0.06
CA HIS A 124 -3.97 -9.62 0.03
C HIS A 124 -4.39 -10.09 -1.36
N ALA A 125 -5.03 -9.21 -2.13
CA ALA A 125 -5.38 -9.49 -3.52
C ALA A 125 -4.13 -9.63 -4.42
N ILE A 126 -3.12 -8.78 -4.20
CA ILE A 126 -1.80 -8.87 -4.84
C ILE A 126 -1.15 -10.22 -4.49
N ASP A 127 -1.11 -10.58 -3.21
CA ASP A 127 -0.53 -11.84 -2.74
C ASP A 127 -1.20 -13.07 -3.37
N ASN A 128 -2.51 -13.03 -3.58
CA ASN A 128 -3.26 -14.12 -4.20
C ASN A 128 -2.89 -14.35 -5.67
N GLN A 129 -2.43 -13.30 -6.35
CA GLN A 129 -2.02 -13.36 -7.77
C GLN A 129 -0.52 -13.59 -7.96
N ASP A 130 0.28 -13.43 -6.91
CA ASP A 130 1.72 -13.62 -6.97
C ASP A 130 2.10 -15.08 -6.65
N PRO A 131 2.57 -15.86 -7.63
CA PRO A 131 2.90 -17.27 -7.44
C PRO A 131 4.16 -17.49 -6.58
N SER A 132 4.96 -16.44 -6.33
CA SER A 132 6.12 -16.51 -5.45
C SER A 132 5.75 -16.45 -3.96
N ILE A 133 4.51 -16.07 -3.66
CA ILE A 133 4.01 -15.89 -2.31
C ILE A 133 3.26 -17.15 -1.86
N ASN A 134 3.75 -17.79 -0.80
CA ASN A 134 2.99 -18.86 -0.17
C ASN A 134 1.84 -18.28 0.66
N THR A 135 0.65 -18.28 0.07
CA THR A 135 -0.57 -17.76 0.71
C THR A 135 -1.26 -18.75 1.65
N ASN A 136 -0.69 -19.95 1.91
CA ASN A 136 -1.38 -21.01 2.67
C ASN A 136 -1.84 -20.52 4.06
N PRO A 137 -3.17 -20.34 4.26
CA PRO A 137 -3.71 -19.71 5.46
C PRO A 137 -3.67 -20.62 6.70
N GLN A 138 -3.23 -21.88 6.57
CA GLN A 138 -3.19 -22.85 7.68
C GLN A 138 -1.93 -22.76 8.56
N ASN A 139 -0.92 -21.98 8.16
CA ASN A 139 0.22 -21.69 9.03
C ASN A 139 -0.01 -20.34 9.76
N ASN A 140 -0.44 -20.42 11.02
CA ASN A 140 -0.75 -19.25 11.85
C ASN A 140 0.39 -18.21 11.93
N THR A 141 1.66 -18.63 11.85
CA THR A 141 2.81 -17.72 11.83
C THR A 141 2.85 -16.91 10.52
N SER A 142 2.63 -17.57 9.38
CA SER A 142 2.55 -16.89 8.07
C SER A 142 1.32 -15.99 7.97
N LYS A 143 0.19 -16.38 8.58
CA LYS A 143 -1.00 -15.52 8.63
C LYS A 143 -0.70 -14.23 9.37
N ALA A 144 -0.14 -14.29 10.58
CA ALA A 144 0.22 -13.08 11.33
C ALA A 144 1.25 -12.19 10.59
N ASP A 145 2.21 -12.81 9.90
CA ASP A 145 3.22 -12.10 9.11
C ASP A 145 2.62 -11.37 7.89
N ASN A 146 1.75 -12.05 7.14
CA ASN A 146 1.07 -11.50 5.97
C ASN A 146 0.21 -10.28 6.32
N GLU A 147 -0.36 -10.27 7.52
CA GLU A 147 -1.25 -9.20 7.96
C GLU A 147 -0.48 -7.98 8.45
N ILE A 148 0.71 -8.17 9.04
CA ILE A 148 1.63 -7.08 9.33
C ILE A 148 2.12 -6.45 8.01
N TYR A 149 2.47 -7.29 7.03
CA TYR A 149 2.86 -6.81 5.70
C TYR A 149 1.74 -5.98 5.05
N ALA A 150 0.52 -6.53 5.05
CA ALA A 150 -0.65 -5.86 4.51
C ALA A 150 -1.01 -4.58 5.27
N GLN A 151 -0.86 -4.54 6.60
CA GLN A 151 -1.05 -3.32 7.37
C GLN A 151 -0.06 -2.23 6.97
N ASN A 152 1.23 -2.55 6.93
CA ASN A 152 2.26 -1.60 6.50
C ASN A 152 1.97 -1.07 5.08
N TYR A 153 1.56 -1.95 4.18
CA TYR A 153 1.19 -1.58 2.82
C TYR A 153 -0.08 -0.70 2.78
N GLY A 154 -1.07 -0.98 3.63
CA GLY A 154 -2.26 -0.16 3.79
C GLY A 154 -1.95 1.24 4.31
N ASP A 155 -1.06 1.35 5.30
CA ASP A 155 -0.60 2.65 5.82
C ASP A 155 0.07 3.47 4.71
N ASP A 156 1.03 2.86 3.99
CA ASP A 156 1.70 3.50 2.85
C ASP A 156 0.72 3.94 1.76
N PHE A 157 -0.21 3.04 1.40
CA PHE A 157 -1.23 3.32 0.38
C PHE A 157 -2.07 4.54 0.76
N SER A 158 -2.48 4.64 2.03
CA SER A 158 -3.24 5.78 2.52
C SER A 158 -2.46 7.09 2.49
N ASP A 159 -1.16 7.04 2.82
CA ASP A 159 -0.28 8.21 2.75
C ASP A 159 -0.05 8.64 1.29
N TYR A 160 0.04 7.71 0.34
CA TYR A 160 0.11 8.04 -1.10
C TYR A 160 -1.20 8.68 -1.60
N VAL A 161 -2.35 8.15 -1.19
CA VAL A 161 -3.66 8.74 -1.53
C VAL A 161 -3.79 10.14 -0.93
N GLU A 162 -3.39 10.34 0.33
CA GLU A 162 -3.40 11.64 1.01
C GLU A 162 -2.49 12.63 0.30
N PHE A 163 -1.23 12.26 0.08
CA PHE A 163 -0.26 13.09 -0.64
C PHE A 163 -0.76 13.48 -2.03
N ALA A 164 -1.30 12.52 -2.79
CA ALA A 164 -1.82 12.76 -4.12
C ALA A 164 -3.05 13.67 -4.11
N SER A 165 -3.96 13.47 -3.16
CA SER A 165 -5.16 14.31 -3.00
C SER A 165 -4.79 15.76 -2.67
N GLU A 166 -3.83 15.98 -1.78
CA GLU A 166 -3.38 17.32 -1.35
C GLU A 166 -2.63 18.07 -2.45
N ASN A 167 -1.77 17.38 -3.20
CA ASN A 167 -0.83 18.04 -4.12
C ASN A 167 -1.33 18.07 -5.57
N TYR A 168 -2.15 17.11 -5.97
CA TYR A 168 -2.64 16.97 -7.35
C TYR A 168 -4.17 16.83 -7.44
N GLY A 169 -4.85 16.64 -6.31
CA GLY A 169 -6.29 16.47 -6.22
C GLY A 169 -7.02 17.74 -5.78
N ASP A 170 -8.10 17.55 -5.01
CA ASP A 170 -9.03 18.60 -4.58
C ASP A 170 -8.78 19.04 -3.12
N GLY A 171 -7.67 18.62 -2.52
CA GLY A 171 -7.25 18.99 -1.17
C GLY A 171 -7.20 17.81 -0.20
N ASN A 172 -7.30 18.11 1.08
CA ASN A 172 -7.15 17.13 2.16
C ASN A 172 -8.29 16.08 2.12
N LEU A 173 -7.96 14.85 2.50
CA LEU A 173 -8.95 13.78 2.63
C LEU A 173 -10.04 14.17 3.63
N ALA A 174 -11.28 13.73 3.38
CA ALA A 174 -12.38 13.96 4.31
C ALA A 174 -12.06 13.33 5.68
N ASP A 175 -12.20 14.11 6.74
CA ASP A 175 -11.90 13.76 8.13
C ASP A 175 -13.02 12.97 8.83
N THR A 176 -14.16 12.84 8.14
CA THR A 176 -15.38 12.19 8.61
C THR A 176 -16.01 11.35 7.52
N ASN A 177 -16.75 10.32 7.93
CA ASN A 177 -17.59 9.49 7.08
C ASN A 177 -19.02 9.53 7.61
N ASN A 178 -19.91 10.19 6.87
CA ASN A 178 -21.30 10.37 7.31
C ASN A 178 -22.22 9.21 6.92
N ASN A 179 -21.70 8.14 6.29
CA ASN A 179 -22.49 6.96 5.87
C ASN A 179 -23.76 7.34 5.08
N ASN A 180 -23.62 8.32 4.20
CA ASN A 180 -24.74 8.95 3.51
C ASN A 180 -25.38 8.00 2.48
N LEU A 181 -26.63 7.59 2.64
CA LEU A 181 -27.32 6.78 1.62
C LEU A 181 -27.76 7.58 0.38
N GLY A 182 -27.64 8.90 0.39
CA GLY A 182 -28.01 9.80 -0.70
C GLY A 182 -29.08 10.81 -0.29
N ASN A 183 -29.19 11.88 -1.08
CA ASN A 183 -30.01 13.05 -0.74
C ASN A 183 -31.47 12.90 -1.22
N THR A 184 -31.72 12.05 -2.21
CA THR A 184 -33.07 11.79 -2.75
C THR A 184 -33.60 10.42 -2.33
N PRO A 185 -34.94 10.21 -2.29
CA PRO A 185 -35.52 8.89 -2.04
C PRO A 185 -35.03 7.81 -3.03
N ALA A 186 -34.86 8.17 -4.31
CA ALA A 186 -34.39 7.25 -5.34
C ALA A 186 -32.93 6.85 -5.13
N GLU A 187 -32.05 7.78 -4.74
CA GLU A 187 -30.67 7.46 -4.37
C GLU A 187 -30.60 6.55 -3.15
N ARG A 188 -31.34 6.87 -2.09
CA ARG A 188 -31.40 6.04 -0.88
C ARG A 188 -31.84 4.63 -1.20
N GLN A 189 -32.86 4.46 -2.03
CA GLN A 189 -33.32 3.13 -2.46
C GLN A 189 -32.26 2.38 -3.26
N ARG A 190 -31.57 3.05 -4.20
CA ARG A 190 -30.51 2.41 -5.01
C ARG A 190 -29.32 1.98 -4.15
N ASN A 191 -28.85 2.86 -3.27
CA ASN A 191 -27.71 2.58 -2.40
C ASN A 191 -28.04 1.53 -1.34
N GLN A 192 -29.25 1.56 -0.76
CA GLN A 192 -29.70 0.50 0.14
C GLN A 192 -29.70 -0.86 -0.57
N LYS A 193 -30.25 -0.93 -1.79
CA LYS A 193 -30.27 -2.18 -2.57
C LYS A 193 -28.86 -2.70 -2.88
N LEU A 194 -27.92 -1.81 -3.19
CA LEU A 194 -26.51 -2.18 -3.40
C LEU A 194 -25.93 -2.82 -2.13
N VAL A 195 -26.07 -2.15 -0.98
CA VAL A 195 -25.56 -2.62 0.31
C VAL A 195 -26.24 -3.93 0.71
N ASP A 196 -27.56 -4.06 0.54
CA ASP A 196 -28.29 -5.29 0.87
C ASP A 196 -27.79 -6.49 0.05
N ASN A 197 -27.57 -6.28 -1.26
CA ASN A 197 -27.02 -7.32 -2.13
C ASN A 197 -25.59 -7.69 -1.73
N ASN A 198 -24.74 -6.69 -1.47
CA ASN A 198 -23.36 -6.92 -1.04
C ASN A 198 -23.31 -7.63 0.32
N ASN A 199 -24.17 -7.27 1.28
CA ASN A 199 -24.29 -7.94 2.57
C ASN A 199 -24.72 -9.40 2.41
N GLN A 200 -25.64 -9.70 1.47
CA GLN A 200 -26.05 -11.08 1.18
C GLN A 200 -24.91 -11.92 0.60
N ASP A 201 -24.10 -11.34 -0.29
CA ASP A 201 -22.91 -12.01 -0.81
C ASP A 201 -21.88 -12.21 0.29
N TYR A 202 -21.59 -11.15 1.04
CA TYR A 202 -20.63 -11.18 2.13
C TYR A 202 -21.01 -12.23 3.16
N ALA A 203 -22.29 -12.37 3.53
CA ALA A 203 -22.78 -13.38 4.46
C ALA A 203 -22.46 -14.83 4.06
N LYS A 204 -22.35 -15.12 2.75
CA LYS A 204 -22.06 -16.47 2.22
C LYS A 204 -20.58 -16.85 2.30
N ILE A 205 -19.67 -15.87 2.37
CA ILE A 205 -18.22 -16.12 2.40
C ILE A 205 -17.80 -16.80 3.69
N ASP A 206 -16.90 -17.79 3.62
CA ASP A 206 -16.27 -18.35 4.82
C ASP A 206 -15.20 -17.40 5.36
N LYS A 207 -15.62 -16.59 6.31
CA LYS A 207 -14.82 -15.53 6.93
C LYS A 207 -13.61 -16.04 7.68
N SER A 208 -13.58 -17.33 8.03
CA SER A 208 -12.42 -17.95 8.68
C SER A 208 -11.24 -18.19 7.72
N LYS A 209 -11.51 -18.24 6.41
CA LYS A 209 -10.51 -18.53 5.38
C LYS A 209 -9.94 -17.29 4.70
N GLY A 210 -10.64 -16.16 4.79
CA GLY A 210 -10.13 -14.91 4.28
C GLY A 210 -9.10 -14.25 5.21
N LYS A 211 -8.74 -13.04 4.83
CA LYS A 211 -7.78 -12.16 5.50
C LYS A 211 -8.50 -10.86 5.84
N ASP A 212 -8.19 -10.28 7.01
CA ASP A 212 -9.09 -9.33 7.66
C ASP A 212 -8.35 -8.12 8.26
N LEU A 213 -8.77 -6.90 7.92
CA LEU A 213 -8.51 -5.74 8.76
C LEU A 213 -9.66 -5.49 9.75
N CYS A 214 -9.39 -5.44 11.05
CA CYS A 214 -10.43 -5.20 12.07
C CYS A 214 -10.38 -3.83 12.75
N SER A 215 -11.54 -3.40 13.27
CA SER A 215 -11.62 -2.31 14.24
C SER A 215 -11.19 -2.77 15.65
N GLY A 216 -10.36 -1.96 16.32
CA GLY A 216 -9.89 -2.22 17.69
C GLY A 216 -8.80 -3.30 17.81
N THR A 217 -8.47 -3.67 19.05
CA THR A 217 -7.38 -4.61 19.39
C THR A 217 -7.65 -6.09 19.04
N ASN A 218 -8.82 -6.42 18.51
CA ASN A 218 -9.36 -7.78 18.64
C ASN A 218 -8.96 -8.74 17.52
N CYS A 219 -8.33 -8.27 16.44
CA CYS A 219 -7.79 -9.16 15.40
C CYS A 219 -6.26 -9.19 15.31
N TYR A 220 -5.54 -8.23 15.93
CA TYR A 220 -4.07 -8.21 15.93
C TYR A 220 -3.42 -7.89 17.27
N GLY A 221 -4.19 -7.64 18.33
CA GLY A 221 -3.67 -7.32 19.67
C GLY A 221 -2.76 -8.40 20.27
N LYS A 222 -2.64 -9.58 19.66
CA LYS A 222 -1.65 -10.61 20.03
C LYS A 222 -0.50 -10.79 19.05
N ALA A 223 -0.59 -10.32 17.80
CA ALA A 223 0.50 -10.45 16.82
C ALA A 223 1.45 -9.25 16.88
N THR A 224 0.90 -8.03 16.91
CA THR A 224 1.67 -6.79 17.03
C THR A 224 2.29 -6.65 18.41
N GLN A 225 1.56 -7.01 19.48
CA GLN A 225 2.06 -6.96 20.85
C GLN A 225 3.15 -8.01 21.10
N LYS A 226 3.04 -9.21 20.50
CA LYS A 226 4.04 -10.26 20.65
C LYS A 226 5.34 -9.94 19.90
N ARG A 227 5.28 -9.31 18.71
CA ARG A 227 6.51 -8.85 18.03
C ARG A 227 7.10 -7.57 18.62
N PHE A 228 6.32 -6.63 19.15
CA PHE A 228 6.90 -5.48 19.86
C PHE A 228 7.53 -5.89 21.20
N GLU A 229 6.94 -6.84 21.93
CA GLU A 229 7.53 -7.40 23.16
C GLU A 229 8.73 -8.33 22.87
N GLU A 230 8.79 -8.96 21.69
CA GLU A 230 9.92 -9.79 21.21
C GLU A 230 10.93 -9.04 20.31
N SER A 231 10.71 -7.75 19.98
CA SER A 231 11.61 -6.92 19.16
C SER A 231 12.38 -5.87 19.97
N PRO A 232 13.16 -6.26 21.01
CA PRO A 232 14.47 -5.67 21.15
C PRO A 232 15.36 -6.33 20.09
N VAL A 233 15.48 -5.67 18.92
CA VAL A 233 16.47 -5.96 17.87
C VAL A 233 16.14 -7.19 17.02
N ASN A 234 15.53 -7.02 15.84
CA ASN A 234 15.75 -7.95 14.73
C ASN A 234 17.23 -7.80 14.31
N PRO A 235 18.11 -8.79 14.59
CA PRO A 235 19.53 -8.65 14.36
C PRO A 235 19.90 -8.80 12.87
N ASN A 236 18.92 -8.91 11.96
CA ASN A 236 19.13 -8.92 10.51
C ASN A 236 19.06 -7.52 9.87
N THR A 237 18.50 -6.52 10.55
CA THR A 237 18.23 -5.22 9.92
C THR A 237 19.14 -4.12 10.43
N VAL A 238 20.37 -4.11 9.93
CA VAL A 238 21.19 -2.90 9.94
C VAL A 238 21.55 -2.61 8.49
N VAL A 239 20.76 -1.75 7.82
CA VAL A 239 21.22 -1.11 6.59
C VAL A 239 22.18 0.00 7.02
N THR A 240 23.48 -0.28 6.97
CA THR A 240 24.47 0.75 7.21
C THR A 240 24.64 1.55 5.92
N ILE A 241 24.06 2.75 5.85
CA ILE A 241 24.37 3.71 4.80
C ILE A 241 25.75 4.29 5.13
N VAL A 242 26.80 3.69 4.58
CA VAL A 242 28.15 4.24 4.74
C VAL A 242 28.25 5.48 3.86
N ASN A 243 28.33 6.66 4.49
CA ASN A 243 28.79 7.88 3.85
C ASN A 243 30.27 7.72 3.47
N LYS A 244 30.56 6.98 2.39
CA LYS A 244 31.80 7.21 1.67
C LYS A 244 31.60 8.52 0.92
N LYS A 245 31.97 9.63 1.56
CA LYS A 245 32.37 10.84 0.83
C LYS A 245 33.45 10.39 -0.14
N ASN A 246 33.08 10.11 -1.37
CA ASN A 246 34.05 9.82 -2.41
C ASN A 246 34.60 11.19 -2.80
N SER A 247 35.74 11.54 -2.22
CA SER A 247 36.44 12.82 -2.42
C SER A 247 36.89 13.05 -3.88
N ASN A 248 36.56 12.14 -4.81
CA ASN A 248 36.93 12.16 -6.21
C ASN A 248 35.67 12.11 -7.10
N SER A 249 35.07 13.29 -7.29
CA SER A 249 34.39 13.88 -8.47
C SER A 249 33.87 13.07 -9.68
N ASN A 250 33.65 11.75 -9.64
CA ASN A 250 33.31 10.98 -10.85
C ASN A 250 31.80 10.77 -11.11
N TYR A 251 30.91 11.49 -10.43
CA TYR A 251 29.45 11.31 -10.55
C TYR A 251 28.70 12.65 -10.70
N GLY A 252 29.35 13.65 -11.30
CA GLY A 252 28.77 14.98 -11.51
C GLY A 252 28.25 15.61 -10.21
N ASN A 253 27.00 16.07 -10.21
CA ASN A 253 26.34 16.67 -9.05
C ASN A 253 25.77 15.65 -8.05
N TYR A 254 25.86 14.35 -8.30
CA TYR A 254 25.22 13.33 -7.45
C TYR A 254 26.12 12.87 -6.30
N GLN A 255 25.55 12.81 -5.10
CA GLN A 255 26.12 12.16 -3.92
C GLN A 255 25.73 10.68 -3.92
N VAL A 256 26.66 9.83 -4.33
CA VAL A 256 26.43 8.37 -4.37
C VAL A 256 26.85 7.72 -3.04
N ARG A 257 25.94 6.97 -2.42
CA ARG A 257 26.16 6.18 -1.21
C ARG A 257 25.96 4.70 -1.51
N MET A 258 26.76 3.85 -0.88
CA MET A 258 26.60 2.40 -0.95
C MET A 258 25.75 1.94 0.22
N MET A 259 24.70 1.18 -0.09
CA MET A 259 23.89 0.49 0.89
C MET A 259 24.51 -0.88 1.15
N GLN A 260 24.66 -1.24 2.43
CA GLN A 260 25.23 -2.52 2.84
C GLN A 260 24.27 -3.24 3.78
N ASP A 261 24.31 -4.57 3.74
CA ASP A 261 23.73 -5.40 4.78
C ASP A 261 24.53 -5.29 6.09
N LYS A 262 24.02 -5.94 7.14
CA LYS A 262 24.67 -5.98 8.46
C LYS A 262 26.07 -6.64 8.47
N ASN A 263 26.39 -7.43 7.45
CA ASN A 263 27.69 -8.09 7.30
C ASN A 263 28.64 -7.25 6.44
N GLY A 264 28.23 -6.03 6.04
CA GLY A 264 28.99 -5.15 5.16
C GLY A 264 28.93 -5.54 3.68
N LYS A 265 28.08 -6.51 3.30
CA LYS A 265 27.89 -6.89 1.90
C LYS A 265 27.13 -5.77 1.17
N PRO A 266 27.65 -5.23 0.05
CA PRO A 266 26.91 -4.29 -0.76
C PRO A 266 25.59 -4.89 -1.24
N ILE A 267 24.51 -4.13 -1.14
CA ILE A 267 23.19 -4.53 -1.65
C ILE A 267 22.72 -3.59 -2.76
N GLY A 268 23.21 -2.35 -2.81
CA GLY A 268 22.97 -1.41 -3.91
C GLY A 268 23.50 -0.02 -3.60
N TYR A 269 23.06 0.97 -4.37
CA TYR A 269 23.53 2.35 -4.29
C TYR A 269 22.36 3.34 -4.28
N SER A 270 22.53 4.48 -3.59
CA SER A 270 21.65 5.65 -3.72
C SER A 270 22.45 6.82 -4.24
N ALA A 271 21.90 7.59 -5.18
CA ALA A 271 22.51 8.77 -5.76
C ALA A 271 21.58 9.97 -5.57
N TYR A 272 21.97 10.86 -4.66
CA TYR A 272 21.20 12.06 -4.33
C TYR A 272 21.75 13.29 -5.05
N ASN A 273 20.92 14.00 -5.80
CA ASN A 273 21.26 15.28 -6.41
C ASN A 273 20.85 16.43 -5.47
N PRO A 274 21.79 17.15 -4.84
CA PRO A 274 21.47 18.24 -3.92
C PRO A 274 20.87 19.46 -4.63
N ASN A 275 21.04 19.58 -5.95
CA ASN A 275 20.53 20.72 -6.72
C ASN A 275 19.07 20.54 -7.13
N THR A 276 18.62 19.30 -7.32
CA THR A 276 17.22 19.00 -7.69
C THR A 276 16.42 18.36 -6.57
N GLY A 277 17.08 17.86 -5.52
CA GLY A 277 16.44 17.05 -4.47
C GLY A 277 16.17 15.60 -4.87
N ASN A 278 16.46 15.21 -6.12
CA ASN A 278 16.16 13.87 -6.62
C ASN A 278 17.08 12.81 -6.01
N ASN A 279 16.52 11.64 -5.73
CA ASN A 279 17.26 10.48 -5.24
C ASN A 279 17.02 9.30 -6.18
N ILE A 280 18.10 8.74 -6.72
CA ILE A 280 18.06 7.59 -7.63
C ILE A 280 18.58 6.39 -6.85
N LEU A 281 17.79 5.32 -6.83
CA LEU A 281 18.18 4.05 -6.24
C LEU A 281 18.62 3.11 -7.35
N MET A 282 19.71 2.38 -7.10
CA MET A 282 20.35 1.53 -8.10
C MET A 282 20.71 0.18 -7.50
N LYS A 283 20.46 -0.87 -8.27
CA LYS A 283 21.06 -2.18 -8.05
C LYS A 283 22.57 -2.11 -8.24
N LEU A 284 23.29 -3.15 -7.80
CA LEU A 284 24.76 -3.16 -7.86
C LEU A 284 25.27 -3.07 -9.31
N GLU A 285 24.58 -3.73 -10.23
CA GLU A 285 24.88 -3.78 -11.66
C GLU A 285 24.65 -2.44 -12.39
N GLU A 286 23.72 -1.62 -11.89
CA GLU A 286 23.29 -0.36 -12.51
C GLU A 286 24.28 0.79 -12.27
N LEU A 287 25.19 0.66 -11.29
CA LEU A 287 26.17 1.72 -10.97
C LEU A 287 27.04 2.08 -12.18
N SER A 288 27.42 1.08 -12.98
CA SER A 288 28.28 1.28 -14.15
C SER A 288 27.56 2.08 -15.25
N ILE A 289 26.27 1.83 -15.43
CA ILE A 289 25.40 2.51 -16.40
C ILE A 289 25.14 3.95 -15.94
N PHE A 290 24.83 4.14 -14.65
CA PHE A 290 24.65 5.47 -14.05
C PHE A 290 25.90 6.33 -14.21
N LYS A 291 27.07 5.78 -13.92
CA LYS A 291 28.34 6.48 -14.10
C LYS A 291 28.52 6.95 -15.54
N ALA A 292 28.30 6.07 -16.51
CA ALA A 292 28.42 6.40 -17.92
C ALA A 292 27.41 7.45 -18.39
N SER A 293 26.17 7.42 -17.89
CA SER A 293 25.14 8.42 -18.23
C SER A 293 25.49 9.81 -17.69
N VAL A 294 25.94 9.89 -16.43
CA VAL A 294 26.31 11.16 -15.80
C VAL A 294 27.58 11.75 -16.42
N GLU A 295 28.58 10.92 -16.75
CA GLU A 295 29.80 11.37 -17.45
C GLU A 295 29.52 11.93 -18.85
N ASN A 296 28.46 11.43 -19.52
CA ASN A 296 28.09 11.87 -20.88
C ASN A 296 26.97 12.94 -20.91
N ASN A 297 26.51 13.46 -19.76
CA ASN A 297 25.38 14.39 -19.66
C ASN A 297 24.10 13.88 -20.36
N LEU A 298 23.90 12.57 -20.46
CA LEU A 298 22.82 11.99 -21.27
C LEU A 298 21.45 11.97 -20.57
N GLY A 299 21.38 12.39 -19.30
CA GLY A 299 20.21 12.18 -18.46
C GLY A 299 20.09 10.70 -18.09
N TYR A 300 19.80 10.43 -16.81
CA TYR A 300 19.53 9.07 -16.36
C TYR A 300 18.01 8.89 -16.32
N ASN A 301 17.45 8.29 -17.37
CA ASN A 301 16.07 7.83 -17.38
C ASN A 301 16.06 6.35 -17.01
N ILE A 302 15.43 6.02 -15.88
CA ILE A 302 14.86 4.69 -15.64
C ILE A 302 13.44 4.75 -16.19
#